data_AF-A0A7S3Q157-F1
#
_entry.id   AF-A0A7S3Q157-F1
#
_cell.length_a   1.000
_cell.length_b   1.000
_cell.length_c   1.000
_cell.angle_alpha   90.00
_cell.angle_beta   90.00
_cell.angle_gamma   90.00
#
_symmetry.space_group_name_H-M   'P 1'
#
loop_
_entity.id
_entity.type
_entity.pdbx_description
1 polymer ?
#
loop_
_entity_poly.entity_id
_entity_poly.type
_entity_poly.pdbx_seq_one_letter_code
_entity_poly.pdbx_strand_id
1 'polypeptide(L)'
;MVVLKNATIETLTNAEEVTTSMEEGGVAAENPLENEDPEDIENPEKIESPIEIKDPIENESPPEIENPQEIESPPEIESPPEKSCPICDGTLSQPDTEYPLLCATAGCSFNMCHECSINFLKTSKEGLQKASDGNLFRMSIMMCPSCRGEFRVELSDILVLRDWRKISQFEHIKDSELSAADLRQKYSIRNDEKLTSINESLKRYIHASESKMLMFSKEKEEQKIEIDEESNSKPCDIMRDTNMDIDMNMNMSPAKTKEQIKMTKSLDSSSPITFLDSMLFQGLDSCMSQSEKNFILSLLTRGSPEHLSQAAHILASIVEMNNKSPSKDNFINRRIRKTQSEDSHDRRKLVDQKSYPNSQSQSQNARRMPRASSIMSTNSTASATRSSLATTSTATIPMSSSSQSNLRREAENERRWRVNFPLPSRMPKQVKLPLDFDFENKRISPIRFIDDEETLSFLHYNQRYNRMDYHLRKKLVEDAFCTLYISWGKVKQRQSYNSIGPRNILVGLEHQAEERQLPDIRVPWRRVIISYVEKSFERLGLRVGDVVTHVDGEVFDGNIEKLRFLLAMKKRDSSSVDIVLNADPGVAEALRLRSFMIRSQEFL
;
A
#
# COMPACT_ATOMS: atom_id res chain seq x y z
N MET A 1 -34.67 -23.82 -14.42
CA MET A 1 -34.14 -24.54 -13.25
C MET A 1 -32.70 -24.90 -13.52
N VAL A 2 -31.77 -24.06 -13.07
CA VAL A 2 -30.33 -24.35 -13.05
C VAL A 2 -29.96 -24.38 -11.58
N VAL A 3 -29.53 -25.55 -11.11
CA VAL A 3 -29.15 -25.81 -9.73
C VAL A 3 -27.82 -25.12 -9.47
N LEU A 4 -27.83 -24.01 -8.73
CA LEU A 4 -26.62 -23.40 -8.18
C LEU A 4 -26.09 -24.31 -7.07
N LYS A 5 -24.97 -24.99 -7.33
CA LYS A 5 -24.21 -25.70 -6.30
C LYS A 5 -23.53 -24.67 -5.41
N ASN A 6 -24.02 -24.57 -4.17
CA ASN A 6 -23.35 -23.85 -3.09
C ASN A 6 -22.04 -24.56 -2.75
N ALA A 7 -20.90 -23.87 -2.92
CA ALA A 7 -19.64 -24.27 -2.32
C ALA A 7 -19.59 -23.69 -0.90
N THR A 8 -19.81 -24.55 0.08
CA THR A 8 -19.62 -24.27 1.51
C THR A 8 -18.13 -24.15 1.82
N ILE A 9 -17.73 -23.04 2.41
CA ILE A 9 -16.41 -22.82 3.00
C ILE A 9 -16.45 -23.45 4.40
N GLU A 10 -15.76 -24.59 4.58
CA GLU A 10 -15.50 -25.16 5.90
C GLU A 10 -14.38 -24.38 6.59
N THR A 11 -14.73 -23.67 7.65
CA THR A 11 -13.81 -23.03 8.58
C THR A 11 -13.31 -24.05 9.60
N LEU A 12 -11.99 -24.33 9.60
CA LEU A 12 -11.32 -25.05 10.67
C LEU A 12 -11.12 -24.10 11.87
N THR A 13 -11.99 -24.22 12.86
CA THR A 13 -11.78 -23.71 14.22
C THR A 13 -11.19 -24.82 15.08
N ASN A 14 -9.90 -24.74 15.41
CA ASN A 14 -9.35 -25.47 16.55
C ASN A 14 -9.11 -24.47 17.68
N ALA A 15 -9.88 -24.66 18.75
CA ALA A 15 -9.78 -23.98 20.02
C ALA A 15 -8.88 -24.80 20.96
N GLU A 16 -7.90 -24.16 21.57
CA GLU A 16 -7.39 -24.51 22.91
C GLU A 16 -7.06 -23.19 23.62
N GLU A 17 -8.06 -22.59 24.26
CA GLU A 17 -7.88 -21.55 25.27
C GLU A 17 -7.75 -22.24 26.64
N VAL A 18 -6.57 -22.14 27.24
CA VAL A 18 -6.38 -22.36 28.67
C VAL A 18 -6.49 -21.00 29.34
N THR A 19 -7.66 -20.73 29.92
CA THR A 19 -7.91 -19.57 30.78
C THR A 19 -7.46 -19.86 32.21
N THR A 20 -6.52 -19.08 32.74
CA THR A 20 -6.27 -19.01 34.18
C THR A 20 -6.40 -17.56 34.63
N SER A 21 -7.51 -17.28 35.30
CA SER A 21 -7.80 -16.03 36.01
C SER A 21 -7.20 -16.09 37.42
N MET A 22 -6.42 -15.08 37.81
CA MET A 22 -6.25 -14.72 39.23
C MET A 22 -6.27 -13.21 39.39
N GLU A 23 -7.22 -12.75 40.20
CA GLU A 23 -7.41 -11.40 40.69
C GLU A 23 -6.45 -11.08 41.86
N GLU A 24 -6.13 -9.78 41.94
CA GLU A 24 -5.89 -8.92 43.10
C GLU A 24 -5.01 -9.35 44.29
N GLY A 25 -4.12 -8.43 44.69
CA GLY A 25 -3.63 -8.33 46.07
C GLY A 25 -2.26 -7.67 46.17
N GLY A 26 -2.22 -6.35 46.36
CA GLY A 26 -0.99 -5.64 46.76
C GLY A 26 -0.80 -5.63 48.27
N VAL A 27 0.44 -5.83 48.75
CA VAL A 27 0.97 -5.21 49.98
C VAL A 27 2.51 -5.15 49.90
N ALA A 28 3.09 -4.04 50.35
CA ALA A 28 4.51 -3.82 50.54
C ALA A 28 5.06 -4.55 51.79
N ALA A 29 6.31 -5.03 51.74
CA ALA A 29 7.30 -4.94 52.84
C ALA A 29 8.62 -5.69 52.52
N GLU A 30 9.71 -4.93 52.61
CA GLU A 30 11.00 -5.19 53.29
C GLU A 30 11.85 -6.48 53.07
N ASN A 31 13.07 -6.18 52.59
CA ASN A 31 14.40 -6.72 52.91
C ASN A 31 14.91 -8.07 52.36
N PRO A 32 16.23 -8.14 52.04
CA PRO A 32 16.82 -9.23 51.26
C PRO A 32 17.36 -10.34 52.16
N LEU A 33 17.12 -11.59 51.78
CA LEU A 33 17.87 -12.73 52.30
C LEU A 33 18.90 -13.17 51.25
N GLU A 34 20.14 -13.26 51.73
CA GLU A 34 21.28 -13.95 51.14
C GLU A 34 20.85 -15.37 50.72
N ASN A 35 21.19 -15.76 49.50
CA ASN A 35 21.14 -17.15 49.08
C ASN A 35 22.47 -17.54 48.46
N GLU A 36 22.87 -18.73 48.90
CA GLU A 36 24.18 -19.35 48.83
C GLU A 36 24.58 -19.81 47.42
N ASP A 37 25.85 -20.20 47.33
CA ASP A 37 26.59 -20.62 46.16
C ASP A 37 25.90 -21.74 45.35
N PRO A 38 26.01 -21.74 44.02
CA PRO A 38 25.46 -22.81 43.19
C PRO A 38 26.36 -24.06 43.24
N GLU A 39 25.75 -25.19 43.60
CA GLU A 39 26.34 -26.52 43.51
C GLU A 39 26.68 -26.92 42.06
N ASP A 40 27.80 -27.63 41.92
CA ASP A 40 28.34 -28.19 40.68
C ASP A 40 27.35 -29.13 40.00
N ILE A 41 26.96 -28.80 38.76
CA ILE A 41 26.23 -29.71 37.88
C ILE A 41 27.25 -30.56 37.11
N GLU A 42 27.20 -31.86 37.35
CA GLU A 42 28.03 -32.89 36.74
C GLU A 42 27.85 -33.01 35.20
N ASN A 43 28.93 -33.46 34.56
CA ASN A 43 29.09 -33.70 33.12
C ASN A 43 27.95 -34.51 32.48
N PRO A 44 27.50 -34.17 31.26
CA PRO A 44 26.65 -35.06 30.49
C PRO A 44 27.45 -36.23 29.90
N GLU A 45 26.91 -37.43 30.09
CA GLU A 45 27.43 -38.70 29.59
C GLU A 45 27.55 -38.76 28.06
N LYS A 46 28.53 -39.54 27.61
CA LYS A 46 28.81 -39.89 26.22
C LYS A 46 27.59 -40.57 25.59
N ILE A 47 27.01 -39.95 24.57
CA ILE A 47 26.07 -40.59 23.66
C ILE A 47 26.87 -41.42 22.65
N GLU A 48 26.59 -42.72 22.60
CA GLU A 48 27.17 -43.70 21.70
C GLU A 48 26.73 -43.50 20.24
N SER A 49 27.57 -44.03 19.35
CA SER A 49 27.59 -43.94 17.90
C SER A 49 26.30 -44.36 17.16
N PRO A 50 26.07 -43.84 15.93
CA PRO A 50 24.85 -44.05 15.17
C PRO A 50 24.71 -45.48 14.62
N ILE A 51 23.48 -45.98 14.68
CA ILE A 51 23.04 -47.28 14.17
C ILE A 51 23.14 -47.31 12.64
N GLU A 52 23.81 -48.33 12.09
CA GLU A 52 23.84 -48.65 10.66
C GLU A 52 22.43 -49.01 10.16
N ILE A 53 21.92 -48.21 9.22
CA ILE A 53 20.68 -48.49 8.48
C ILE A 53 21.04 -49.44 7.34
N LYS A 54 20.43 -50.63 7.35
CA LYS A 54 20.56 -51.66 6.30
C LYS A 54 19.88 -51.22 5.00
N ASP A 55 20.44 -51.71 3.90
CA ASP A 55 20.04 -51.46 2.51
C ASP A 55 18.55 -51.71 2.22
N PRO A 56 17.95 -50.99 1.25
CA PRO A 56 16.54 -51.10 0.92
C PRO A 56 16.22 -52.45 0.24
N ILE A 57 15.13 -53.04 0.70
CA ILE A 57 14.52 -54.26 0.16
C ILE A 57 14.08 -54.02 -1.29
N GLU A 58 14.52 -54.91 -2.20
CA GLU A 58 14.06 -55.00 -3.58
C GLU A 58 12.55 -55.30 -3.58
N ASN A 59 11.74 -54.31 -3.98
CA ASN A 59 10.31 -54.50 -4.21
C ASN A 59 10.11 -55.22 -5.54
N GLU A 60 9.47 -56.39 -5.48
CA GLU A 60 9.03 -57.17 -6.63
C GLU A 60 8.03 -56.39 -7.50
N SER A 61 8.09 -56.65 -8.81
CA SER A 61 7.27 -56.01 -9.82
C SER A 61 5.79 -56.38 -9.67
N PRO A 62 4.85 -55.43 -9.85
CA PRO A 62 3.43 -55.70 -9.73
C PRO A 62 2.90 -56.58 -10.89
N PRO A 63 1.91 -57.45 -10.64
CA PRO A 63 1.35 -58.33 -11.65
C PRO A 63 0.62 -57.56 -12.75
N GLU A 64 0.76 -58.05 -13.98
CA GLU A 64 0.08 -57.54 -15.17
C GLU A 64 -1.46 -57.58 -14.98
N ILE A 65 -2.09 -56.41 -14.99
CA ILE A 65 -3.54 -56.25 -14.93
C ILE A 65 -4.09 -56.39 -16.35
N GLU A 66 -5.02 -57.33 -16.52
CA GLU A 66 -5.73 -57.60 -17.78
C GLU A 66 -6.49 -56.37 -18.29
N ASN A 67 -6.50 -56.19 -19.62
CA ASN A 67 -7.06 -55.05 -20.33
C ASN A 67 -8.52 -54.75 -19.94
N PRO A 68 -8.88 -53.49 -19.61
CA PRO A 68 -10.26 -53.11 -19.33
C PRO A 68 -11.12 -53.20 -20.59
N GLN A 69 -12.29 -53.82 -20.45
CA GLN A 69 -13.31 -53.94 -21.49
C GLN A 69 -13.71 -52.57 -22.05
N GLU A 70 -13.84 -52.49 -23.38
CA GLU A 70 -14.34 -51.32 -24.11
C GLU A 70 -15.76 -50.94 -23.62
N ILE A 71 -15.84 -49.83 -22.89
CA ILE A 71 -17.11 -49.19 -22.53
C ILE A 71 -17.53 -48.33 -23.73
N GLU A 72 -18.70 -48.64 -24.30
CA GLU A 72 -19.29 -47.89 -25.41
C GLU A 72 -19.40 -46.39 -25.05
N SER A 73 -18.98 -45.53 -25.99
CA SER A 73 -18.93 -44.09 -25.80
C SER A 73 -20.34 -43.53 -25.55
N PRO A 74 -20.55 -42.68 -24.53
CA PRO A 74 -21.85 -42.09 -24.26
C PRO A 74 -22.32 -41.23 -25.45
N PRO A 75 -23.63 -41.19 -25.75
CA PRO A 75 -24.18 -40.45 -26.88
C PRO A 75 -23.81 -38.96 -26.79
N GLU A 76 -23.33 -38.39 -27.91
CA GLU A 76 -23.01 -36.97 -28.03
C GLU A 76 -24.24 -36.12 -27.67
N ILE A 77 -24.15 -35.38 -26.56
CA ILE A 77 -25.16 -34.40 -26.16
C ILE A 77 -24.95 -33.18 -27.06
N GLU A 78 -25.93 -32.89 -27.92
CA GLU A 78 -25.91 -31.69 -28.77
C GLU A 78 -25.69 -30.44 -27.91
N SER A 79 -24.64 -29.67 -28.22
CA SER A 79 -24.35 -28.42 -27.53
C SER A 79 -25.50 -27.44 -27.73
N PRO A 80 -25.96 -26.73 -26.68
CA PRO A 80 -27.04 -25.76 -26.80
C PRO A 80 -26.67 -24.68 -27.85
N PRO A 81 -27.67 -24.16 -28.60
CA PRO A 81 -27.42 -23.19 -29.66
C PRO A 81 -26.69 -21.96 -29.11
N GLU A 82 -25.59 -21.59 -29.78
CA GLU A 82 -24.81 -20.41 -29.43
C GLU A 82 -25.67 -19.14 -29.54
N LYS A 83 -25.68 -18.32 -28.48
CA LYS A 83 -26.39 -17.05 -28.47
C LYS A 83 -25.51 -15.98 -29.12
N SER A 84 -26.02 -15.27 -30.12
CA SER A 84 -25.36 -14.14 -30.76
C SER A 84 -25.77 -12.80 -30.14
N CYS A 85 -24.88 -11.82 -30.22
CA CYS A 85 -25.11 -10.46 -29.78
C CYS A 85 -25.97 -9.70 -30.80
N PRO A 86 -27.16 -9.18 -30.45
CA PRO A 86 -28.08 -8.53 -31.39
C PRO A 86 -27.61 -7.17 -31.93
N ILE A 87 -26.41 -6.71 -31.52
CA ILE A 87 -25.83 -5.42 -31.91
C ILE A 87 -24.72 -5.59 -32.96
N CYS A 88 -23.92 -6.66 -32.85
CA CYS A 88 -22.76 -6.89 -33.71
C CYS A 88 -22.69 -8.31 -34.30
N ASP A 89 -23.72 -9.12 -34.07
CA ASP A 89 -23.85 -10.53 -34.45
C ASP A 89 -22.73 -11.47 -33.93
N GLY A 90 -21.81 -10.97 -33.11
CA GLY A 90 -20.76 -11.79 -32.49
C GLY A 90 -21.28 -12.72 -31.39
N THR A 91 -20.67 -13.89 -31.24
CA THR A 91 -21.00 -14.86 -30.19
C THR A 91 -20.84 -14.26 -28.78
N LEU A 92 -21.82 -14.48 -27.90
CA LEU A 92 -21.73 -14.06 -26.51
C LEU A 92 -20.73 -14.94 -25.76
N SER A 93 -19.75 -14.31 -25.09
CA SER A 93 -18.79 -15.04 -24.28
C SER A 93 -19.46 -15.65 -23.04
N GLN A 94 -18.78 -16.59 -22.37
CA GLN A 94 -19.29 -17.19 -21.12
C GLN A 94 -19.66 -16.13 -20.06
N PRO A 95 -18.82 -15.10 -19.76
CA PRO A 95 -19.20 -14.02 -18.86
C PRO A 95 -20.45 -13.24 -19.29
N ASP A 96 -20.64 -13.05 -20.61
CA ASP A 96 -21.83 -12.36 -21.12
C ASP A 96 -23.11 -13.15 -20.84
N THR A 97 -23.03 -14.49 -20.87
CA THR A 97 -24.15 -15.40 -20.62
C THR A 97 -24.40 -15.63 -19.13
N GLU A 98 -23.36 -15.58 -18.31
CA GLU A 98 -23.43 -15.74 -16.84
C GLU A 98 -23.97 -14.47 -16.15
N TYR A 99 -23.60 -13.29 -16.65
CA TYR A 99 -24.09 -11.99 -16.18
C TYR A 99 -24.84 -11.24 -17.29
N PRO A 100 -26.03 -11.73 -17.71
CA PRO A 100 -26.86 -11.05 -18.72
C PRO A 100 -27.41 -9.71 -18.23
N LEU A 101 -27.77 -8.84 -19.16
CA LEU A 101 -28.48 -7.60 -18.85
C LEU A 101 -29.88 -7.88 -18.29
N LEU A 102 -30.24 -7.22 -17.18
CA LEU A 102 -31.52 -7.42 -16.51
C LEU A 102 -32.53 -6.31 -16.91
N CYS A 103 -33.18 -6.41 -18.10
CA CYS A 103 -34.33 -5.53 -18.44
C CYS A 103 -35.48 -5.78 -17.43
N ALA A 104 -36.11 -4.69 -16.97
CA ALA A 104 -37.24 -4.70 -16.03
C ALA A 104 -38.54 -5.20 -16.65
N THR A 105 -38.70 -5.07 -17.97
CA THR A 105 -39.83 -5.62 -18.73
C THR A 105 -39.85 -7.14 -18.63
N ALA A 106 -41.00 -7.67 -18.21
CA ALA A 106 -41.27 -9.10 -18.19
C ALA A 106 -41.06 -9.72 -19.57
N GLY A 107 -40.47 -10.92 -19.58
CA GLY A 107 -40.14 -11.70 -20.78
C GLY A 107 -38.93 -11.21 -21.56
N CYS A 108 -38.41 -10.01 -21.30
CA CYS A 108 -37.25 -9.50 -22.04
C CYS A 108 -35.96 -10.24 -21.66
N SER A 109 -35.39 -10.94 -22.64
CA SER A 109 -34.13 -11.68 -22.60
C SER A 109 -32.99 -10.97 -23.34
N PHE A 110 -33.15 -9.68 -23.64
CA PHE A 110 -32.15 -8.91 -24.35
C PHE A 110 -30.81 -8.93 -23.60
N ASN A 111 -29.76 -9.28 -24.32
CA ASN A 111 -28.40 -9.28 -23.84
C ASN A 111 -27.49 -8.84 -25.00
N MET A 112 -26.31 -8.32 -24.69
CA MET A 112 -25.30 -7.96 -25.70
C MET A 112 -23.91 -8.33 -25.22
N CYS A 113 -22.94 -8.42 -26.13
CA CYS A 113 -21.57 -8.75 -25.76
C CYS A 113 -20.91 -7.62 -24.95
N HIS A 114 -19.82 -7.97 -24.28
CA HIS A 114 -19.04 -7.06 -23.45
C HIS A 114 -18.63 -5.77 -24.17
N GLU A 115 -18.12 -5.88 -25.39
CA GLU A 115 -17.63 -4.72 -26.16
C GLU A 115 -18.77 -3.77 -26.54
N CYS A 116 -19.91 -4.32 -26.96
CA CYS A 116 -21.11 -3.52 -27.23
C CYS A 116 -21.60 -2.83 -25.96
N SER A 117 -21.51 -3.48 -24.80
CA SER A 117 -21.88 -2.89 -23.51
C SER A 117 -20.96 -1.72 -23.13
N ILE A 118 -19.65 -1.84 -23.36
CA ILE A 118 -18.69 -0.73 -23.15
C ILE A 118 -19.02 0.45 -24.07
N ASN A 119 -19.25 0.19 -25.36
CA ASN A 119 -19.55 1.25 -26.33
C ASN A 119 -20.90 1.93 -26.04
N PHE A 120 -21.89 1.15 -25.62
CA PHE A 120 -23.16 1.66 -25.16
C PHE A 120 -23.00 2.57 -23.92
N LEU A 121 -22.17 2.16 -22.95
CA LEU A 121 -21.87 2.99 -21.77
C LEU A 121 -21.04 4.24 -22.13
N LYS A 122 -20.10 4.17 -23.08
CA LYS A 122 -19.29 5.33 -23.49
C LYS A 122 -20.14 6.38 -24.19
N THR A 123 -20.87 6.00 -25.24
CA THR A 123 -21.73 6.92 -26.03
C THR A 123 -22.72 7.68 -25.16
N SER A 124 -23.18 7.04 -24.10
CA SER A 124 -24.10 7.66 -23.18
C SER A 124 -23.52 8.68 -22.20
N LYS A 125 -22.20 8.65 -21.98
CA LYS A 125 -21.47 9.64 -21.18
C LYS A 125 -21.11 10.88 -22.00
N GLU A 126 -21.16 10.82 -23.33
CA GLU A 126 -20.70 11.86 -24.26
C GLU A 126 -21.62 13.10 -24.36
N GLY A 127 -22.51 13.31 -23.38
CA GLY A 127 -23.37 14.49 -23.31
C GLY A 127 -24.54 14.46 -24.31
N LEU A 128 -25.07 15.63 -24.64
CA LEU A 128 -26.17 15.76 -25.61
C LEU A 128 -25.65 15.43 -27.01
N GLN A 129 -26.17 14.36 -27.62
CA GLN A 129 -25.91 14.06 -29.02
C GLN A 129 -26.98 14.70 -29.90
N LYS A 130 -26.55 15.31 -31.01
CA LYS A 130 -27.43 15.90 -32.01
C LYS A 130 -27.83 14.81 -33.00
N ALA A 131 -29.11 14.45 -33.05
CA ALA A 131 -29.63 13.52 -34.04
C ALA A 131 -29.66 14.16 -35.45
N SER A 132 -29.90 13.35 -36.48
CA SER A 132 -29.93 13.79 -37.88
C SER A 132 -31.02 14.83 -38.17
N ASP A 133 -32.08 14.87 -37.38
CA ASP A 133 -33.15 15.88 -37.41
C ASP A 133 -32.75 17.22 -36.75
N GLY A 134 -31.55 17.27 -36.16
CA GLY A 134 -31.00 18.43 -35.49
C GLY A 134 -31.40 18.58 -34.02
N ASN A 135 -32.22 17.68 -33.49
CA ASN A 135 -32.61 17.71 -32.08
C ASN A 135 -31.48 17.17 -31.19
N LEU A 136 -31.27 17.85 -30.07
CA LEU A 136 -30.33 17.42 -29.03
C LEU A 136 -31.05 16.47 -28.09
N PHE A 137 -30.63 15.21 -28.06
CA PHE A 137 -31.16 14.23 -27.13
C PHE A 137 -30.06 13.80 -26.17
N ARG A 138 -30.42 13.70 -24.88
CA ARG A 138 -29.58 13.02 -23.90
C ARG A 138 -29.95 11.55 -23.99
N MET A 139 -29.02 10.69 -24.43
CA MET A 139 -29.21 9.26 -24.34
C MET A 139 -29.28 8.86 -22.86
N SER A 140 -30.49 8.67 -22.34
CA SER A 140 -30.68 8.05 -21.03
C SER A 140 -30.33 6.56 -21.15
N ILE A 141 -29.18 6.19 -20.58
CA ILE A 141 -28.56 4.83 -20.51
C ILE A 141 -29.52 3.75 -20.05
N MET A 142 -30.57 4.17 -19.37
CA MET A 142 -31.40 3.33 -18.53
C MET A 142 -32.32 2.44 -19.36
N MET A 143 -32.51 2.68 -20.67
CA MET A 143 -33.50 1.96 -21.48
C MET A 143 -32.88 0.86 -22.34
N CYS A 144 -33.45 -0.33 -22.24
CA CYS A 144 -33.06 -1.48 -23.04
C CYS A 144 -33.42 -1.28 -24.53
N PRO A 145 -32.48 -1.51 -25.47
CA PRO A 145 -32.72 -1.34 -26.90
C PRO A 145 -33.86 -2.17 -27.48
N SER A 146 -34.17 -3.33 -26.88
CA SER A 146 -35.23 -4.23 -27.37
C SER A 146 -36.61 -3.91 -26.79
N CYS A 147 -36.74 -3.85 -25.46
CA CYS A 147 -38.02 -3.66 -24.76
C CYS A 147 -38.35 -2.17 -24.50
N ARG A 148 -37.37 -1.26 -24.61
CA ARG A 148 -37.38 0.11 -24.05
C ARG A 148 -37.66 0.18 -22.55
N GLY A 149 -37.67 -0.95 -21.84
CA GLY A 149 -37.78 -1.01 -20.40
C GLY A 149 -36.48 -0.63 -19.70
N GLU A 150 -36.60 -0.23 -18.45
CA GLU A 150 -35.45 0.17 -17.64
C GLU A 150 -34.56 -1.04 -17.29
N PHE A 151 -33.25 -0.87 -17.19
CA PHE A 151 -32.37 -1.90 -16.63
C PHE A 151 -32.43 -1.89 -15.10
N ARG A 152 -32.58 -3.08 -14.48
CA ARG A 152 -32.64 -3.23 -13.01
C ARG A 152 -31.29 -3.07 -12.31
N VAL A 153 -30.20 -3.15 -13.07
CA VAL A 153 -28.82 -3.04 -12.58
C VAL A 153 -28.09 -2.07 -13.50
N GLU A 154 -27.22 -1.23 -12.92
CA GLU A 154 -26.40 -0.35 -13.72
C GLU A 154 -25.49 -1.13 -14.66
N LEU A 155 -25.31 -0.64 -15.88
CA LEU A 155 -24.46 -1.29 -16.87
C LEU A 155 -22.99 -1.37 -16.41
N SER A 156 -22.53 -0.39 -15.61
CA SER A 156 -21.23 -0.38 -14.95
C SER A 156 -21.01 -1.62 -14.07
N ASP A 157 -21.99 -1.98 -13.24
CA ASP A 157 -21.88 -3.13 -12.34
C ASP A 157 -21.77 -4.43 -13.13
N ILE A 158 -22.56 -4.58 -14.19
CA ILE A 158 -22.52 -5.78 -15.04
C ILE A 158 -21.17 -5.90 -15.75
N LEU A 159 -20.62 -4.79 -16.24
CA LEU A 159 -19.28 -4.79 -16.85
C LEU A 159 -18.20 -5.21 -15.84
N VAL A 160 -18.26 -4.70 -14.60
CA VAL A 160 -17.34 -5.11 -13.52
C VAL A 160 -17.41 -6.61 -13.25
N LEU A 161 -18.62 -7.19 -13.21
CA LEU A 161 -18.81 -8.63 -13.01
C LEU A 161 -18.30 -9.46 -14.19
N ARG A 162 -18.54 -9.01 -15.43
CA ARG A 162 -18.03 -9.68 -16.63
C ARG A 162 -16.51 -9.65 -16.71
N ASP A 163 -15.89 -8.51 -16.40
CA ASP A 163 -14.44 -8.36 -16.33
C ASP A 163 -13.84 -9.25 -15.22
N TRP A 164 -14.47 -9.27 -14.04
CA TRP A 164 -14.05 -10.18 -12.96
C TRP A 164 -14.08 -11.63 -13.42
N ARG A 165 -15.16 -12.06 -14.06
CA ARG A 165 -15.30 -13.44 -14.50
C ARG A 165 -14.29 -13.85 -15.55
N LYS A 166 -13.96 -12.96 -16.51
CA LYS A 166 -12.86 -13.18 -17.47
C LYS A 166 -11.54 -13.40 -16.74
N ILE A 167 -11.27 -12.58 -15.73
CA ILE A 167 -9.99 -12.60 -15.02
C ILE A 167 -9.89 -13.81 -14.08
N SER A 168 -10.98 -14.25 -13.46
CA SER A 168 -11.01 -15.47 -12.64
C SER A 168 -10.62 -16.73 -13.41
N GLN A 169 -10.75 -16.75 -14.75
CA GLN A 169 -10.27 -17.87 -15.56
C GLN A 169 -8.74 -18.03 -15.48
N PHE A 170 -8.00 -16.97 -15.15
CA PHE A 170 -6.54 -17.01 -14.98
C PHE A 170 -6.08 -17.46 -13.59
N GLU A 171 -7.00 -17.65 -12.64
CA GLU A 171 -6.66 -17.95 -11.25
C GLU A 171 -5.95 -19.30 -11.11
N HIS A 172 -6.34 -20.28 -11.92
CA HIS A 172 -5.74 -21.62 -11.95
C HIS A 172 -4.52 -21.73 -12.88
N ILE A 173 -4.25 -20.73 -13.73
CA ILE A 173 -3.15 -20.74 -14.68
C ILE A 173 -1.90 -20.20 -13.99
N LYS A 174 -0.77 -20.93 -14.12
CA LYS A 174 0.51 -20.50 -13.56
C LYS A 174 0.98 -19.21 -14.23
N ASP A 175 1.61 -18.33 -13.45
CA ASP A 175 2.03 -17.01 -13.95
C ASP A 175 3.04 -17.08 -15.11
N SER A 176 3.83 -18.16 -15.19
CA SER A 176 4.76 -18.41 -16.29
C SER A 176 4.08 -18.66 -17.65
N GLU A 177 2.79 -19.00 -17.65
CA GLU A 177 2.00 -19.31 -18.85
C GLU A 177 1.17 -18.11 -19.32
N LEU A 178 1.14 -17.03 -18.54
CA LEU A 178 0.35 -15.84 -18.81
C LEU A 178 1.17 -14.78 -19.54
N SER A 179 0.55 -14.08 -20.49
CA SER A 179 1.19 -12.92 -21.10
C SER A 179 1.34 -11.79 -20.06
N ALA A 180 2.24 -10.83 -20.32
CA ALA A 180 2.38 -9.66 -19.45
C ALA A 180 1.06 -8.85 -19.32
N ALA A 181 0.18 -8.90 -20.34
CA ALA A 181 -1.13 -8.26 -20.27
C ALA A 181 -2.09 -9.03 -19.34
N ASP A 182 -2.10 -10.37 -19.44
CA ASP A 182 -2.94 -11.23 -18.60
C ASP A 182 -2.50 -11.17 -17.13
N LEU A 183 -1.19 -11.14 -16.87
CA LEU A 183 -0.64 -10.93 -15.53
C LEU A 183 -1.12 -9.60 -14.93
N ARG A 184 -1.04 -8.49 -15.70
CA ARG A 184 -1.56 -7.20 -15.24
C ARG A 184 -3.06 -7.28 -14.92
N GLN A 185 -3.85 -7.97 -15.74
CA GLN A 185 -5.28 -8.16 -15.47
C GLN A 185 -5.52 -9.01 -14.22
N LYS A 186 -4.87 -10.18 -14.10
CA LYS A 186 -4.93 -11.09 -12.95
C LYS A 186 -4.63 -10.36 -11.64
N TYR A 187 -3.55 -9.59 -11.61
CA TYR A 187 -3.14 -8.85 -10.42
C TYR A 187 -3.93 -7.56 -10.17
N SER A 188 -4.61 -7.00 -11.19
CA SER A 188 -5.45 -5.81 -11.00
C SER A 188 -6.62 -6.03 -10.04
N ILE A 189 -7.13 -7.27 -9.94
CA ILE A 189 -8.28 -7.63 -9.10
C ILE A 189 -7.91 -7.83 -7.64
N ARG A 190 -6.65 -8.15 -7.33
CA ARG A 190 -6.17 -8.30 -5.95
C ARG A 190 -6.09 -6.97 -5.17
N ASN A 191 -6.46 -5.85 -5.79
CA ASN A 191 -6.67 -4.61 -5.06
C ASN A 191 -7.98 -4.68 -4.26
N ASP A 192 -7.90 -4.53 -2.93
CA ASP A 192 -9.03 -4.59 -2.00
C ASP A 192 -10.19 -3.66 -2.42
N GLU A 193 -9.89 -2.50 -2.99
CA GLU A 193 -10.90 -1.57 -3.51
C GLU A 193 -11.70 -2.17 -4.67
N LYS A 194 -11.02 -2.82 -5.61
CA LYS A 194 -11.66 -3.45 -6.77
C LYS A 194 -12.46 -4.67 -6.33
N LEU A 195 -11.96 -5.45 -5.38
CA LEU A 195 -12.68 -6.59 -4.81
C LEU A 195 -13.95 -6.14 -4.07
N THR A 196 -13.89 -5.04 -3.32
CA THR A 196 -15.06 -4.43 -2.67
C THR A 196 -16.09 -3.99 -3.72
N SER A 197 -15.65 -3.29 -4.77
CA SER A 197 -16.51 -2.89 -5.89
C SER A 197 -17.17 -4.08 -6.60
N ILE A 198 -16.44 -5.18 -6.81
CA ILE A 198 -16.96 -6.43 -7.38
C ILE A 198 -18.03 -7.03 -6.44
N ASN A 199 -17.75 -7.13 -5.14
CA ASN A 199 -18.69 -7.69 -4.16
C ASN A 199 -19.97 -6.86 -4.06
N GLU A 200 -19.88 -5.53 -4.09
CA GLU A 200 -21.04 -4.65 -4.11
C GLU A 200 -21.86 -4.79 -5.39
N SER A 201 -21.19 -4.83 -6.55
CA SER A 201 -21.83 -5.06 -7.85
C SER A 201 -22.55 -6.41 -7.88
N LEU A 202 -21.93 -7.45 -7.32
CA LEU A 202 -22.50 -8.79 -7.23
C LEU A 202 -23.74 -8.82 -6.34
N LYS A 203 -23.70 -8.15 -5.17
CA LYS A 203 -24.86 -8.02 -4.28
C LYS A 203 -26.04 -7.34 -4.99
N ARG A 204 -25.79 -6.21 -5.67
CA ARG A 204 -26.83 -5.49 -6.45
C ARG A 204 -27.40 -6.36 -7.55
N TYR A 205 -26.54 -7.09 -8.26
CA TYR A 205 -26.94 -8.00 -9.33
C TYR A 205 -27.81 -9.17 -8.84
N ILE A 206 -27.39 -9.85 -7.76
CA ILE A 206 -28.15 -10.96 -7.16
C ILE A 206 -29.54 -10.48 -6.75
N HIS A 207 -29.62 -9.37 -5.99
CA HIS A 207 -30.89 -8.81 -5.55
C HIS A 207 -31.83 -8.47 -6.72
N ALA A 208 -31.30 -7.86 -7.79
CA ALA A 208 -32.09 -7.54 -8.99
C ALA A 208 -32.55 -8.80 -9.75
N SER A 209 -31.71 -9.84 -9.80
CA SER A 209 -32.03 -11.13 -10.42
C SER A 209 -33.15 -11.85 -9.65
N GLU A 210 -33.05 -11.92 -8.33
CA GLU A 210 -34.08 -12.48 -7.44
C GLU A 210 -35.40 -11.72 -7.56
N SER A 211 -35.35 -10.39 -7.56
CA SER A 211 -36.52 -9.54 -7.77
C SER A 211 -37.19 -9.81 -9.12
N LYS A 212 -36.41 -10.00 -10.20
CA LYS A 212 -36.93 -10.34 -11.53
C LYS A 212 -37.58 -11.73 -11.52
N MET A 213 -36.97 -12.72 -10.87
CA MET A 213 -37.54 -14.06 -10.72
C MET A 213 -38.86 -14.05 -9.96
N LEU A 214 -38.97 -13.26 -8.87
CA LEU A 214 -40.21 -13.13 -8.10
C LEU A 214 -41.35 -12.50 -8.91
N MET A 215 -41.05 -11.49 -9.75
CA MET A 215 -42.06 -10.89 -10.63
C MET A 215 -42.61 -11.92 -11.65
N PHE A 216 -41.74 -12.73 -12.25
CA PHE A 216 -42.17 -13.78 -13.18
C PHE A 216 -43.01 -14.87 -12.52
N SER A 217 -42.72 -15.22 -11.27
CA SER A 217 -43.52 -16.19 -10.54
C SER A 217 -44.93 -15.66 -10.26
N LYS A 218 -45.06 -14.39 -9.88
CA LYS A 218 -46.35 -13.74 -9.65
C LYS A 218 -47.19 -13.65 -10.92
N GLU A 219 -46.60 -13.23 -12.04
CA GLU A 219 -47.31 -13.15 -13.33
C GLU A 219 -47.84 -14.52 -13.77
N LYS A 220 -47.07 -15.60 -13.53
CA LYS A 220 -47.54 -16.96 -13.81
C LYS A 220 -48.66 -17.43 -12.91
N GLU A 221 -48.67 -16.98 -11.65
CA GLU A 221 -49.72 -17.30 -10.69
C GLU A 221 -51.02 -16.54 -11.01
N GLU A 222 -50.92 -15.26 -11.36
CA GLU A 222 -52.04 -14.44 -11.83
C GLU A 222 -52.66 -14.99 -13.13
N GLN A 223 -51.84 -15.38 -14.11
CA GLN A 223 -52.32 -16.03 -15.33
C GLN A 223 -52.99 -17.39 -15.08
N LYS A 224 -52.60 -18.10 -14.01
CA LYS A 224 -53.23 -19.37 -13.65
C LYS A 224 -54.63 -19.15 -13.06
N ILE A 225 -54.82 -18.09 -12.27
CA ILE A 225 -56.12 -17.75 -11.66
C ILE A 225 -57.14 -17.37 -12.73
N GLU A 226 -56.77 -16.60 -13.76
CA GLU A 226 -57.69 -16.21 -14.83
C GLU A 226 -58.20 -17.40 -15.66
N ILE A 227 -57.36 -18.43 -15.87
CA ILE A 227 -57.75 -19.65 -16.61
C ILE A 227 -58.71 -20.53 -15.79
N ASP A 228 -58.57 -20.54 -14.46
CA ASP A 228 -59.45 -21.30 -13.56
C ASP A 228 -60.81 -20.58 -13.34
N GLU A 229 -60.87 -19.24 -13.48
CA GLU A 229 -62.13 -18.49 -13.43
C GLU A 229 -62.97 -18.60 -14.72
N GLU A 230 -62.34 -18.59 -15.90
CA GLU A 230 -63.07 -18.77 -17.17
C GLU A 230 -63.59 -20.21 -17.37
N SER A 231 -63.00 -21.20 -16.70
CA SER A 231 -63.43 -22.60 -16.80
C SER A 231 -64.54 -23.00 -15.80
N ASN A 232 -64.91 -22.13 -14.86
CA ASN A 232 -65.94 -22.40 -13.84
C ASN A 232 -67.27 -21.62 -14.02
N SER A 233 -67.50 -20.96 -15.16
CA SER A 233 -68.82 -20.38 -15.47
C SER A 233 -69.82 -21.44 -15.97
N LYS A 234 -70.23 -22.37 -15.10
CA LYS A 234 -71.52 -23.06 -15.21
C LYS A 234 -72.25 -22.97 -13.86
N PRO A 235 -73.45 -22.36 -13.81
CA PRO A 235 -74.15 -22.14 -12.55
C PRO A 235 -74.81 -23.43 -12.07
N CYS A 236 -74.46 -23.87 -10.87
CA CYS A 236 -75.31 -24.76 -10.08
C CYS A 236 -75.70 -24.02 -8.80
N ASP A 237 -76.94 -23.52 -8.80
CA ASP A 237 -77.67 -23.01 -7.65
C ASP A 237 -77.76 -24.09 -6.55
N ILE A 238 -77.01 -23.97 -5.45
CA ILE A 238 -77.41 -24.58 -4.17
C ILE A 238 -77.01 -23.64 -3.02
N MET A 239 -78.04 -23.17 -2.32
CA MET A 239 -77.99 -22.45 -1.05
C MET A 239 -77.21 -23.23 0.02
N ARG A 240 -76.43 -22.54 0.86
CA ARG A 240 -76.67 -22.52 2.33
C ARG A 240 -75.68 -21.65 3.10
N ASP A 241 -76.28 -21.03 4.10
CA ASP A 241 -75.71 -20.30 5.23
C ASP A 241 -74.60 -21.07 5.96
N THR A 242 -73.60 -20.37 6.48
CA THR A 242 -73.43 -20.17 7.94
C THR A 242 -72.17 -19.38 8.29
N ASN A 243 -72.35 -18.51 9.29
CA ASN A 243 -71.38 -17.77 10.09
C ASN A 243 -70.16 -18.60 10.53
N MET A 244 -69.01 -17.92 10.72
CA MET A 244 -68.41 -17.75 12.06
C MET A 244 -67.23 -16.77 12.05
N ASP A 245 -67.35 -15.76 12.91
CA ASP A 245 -66.31 -14.83 13.34
C ASP A 245 -65.20 -15.55 14.13
N ILE A 246 -63.93 -15.20 13.87
CA ILE A 246 -62.84 -15.39 14.84
C ILE A 246 -61.95 -14.14 14.82
N ASP A 247 -62.17 -13.29 15.83
CA ASP A 247 -61.23 -12.30 16.32
C ASP A 247 -60.04 -13.01 16.99
N MET A 248 -58.81 -12.69 16.60
CA MET A 248 -57.64 -12.81 17.49
C MET A 248 -56.76 -11.57 17.45
N ASN A 249 -56.95 -10.80 18.51
CA ASN A 249 -56.21 -9.65 18.97
C ASN A 249 -54.92 -10.09 19.67
N MET A 250 -53.75 -9.62 19.23
CA MET A 250 -52.46 -9.78 19.92
C MET A 250 -51.74 -8.43 20.00
N ASN A 251 -51.90 -7.78 21.14
CA ASN A 251 -51.14 -6.64 21.61
C ASN A 251 -49.72 -7.06 22.01
N MET A 252 -48.69 -6.44 21.42
CA MET A 252 -47.32 -6.45 21.96
C MET A 252 -46.79 -5.01 22.02
N SER A 253 -46.54 -4.53 23.23
CA SER A 253 -45.86 -3.26 23.54
C SER A 253 -44.36 -3.33 23.25
N PRO A 254 -43.71 -2.23 22.80
CA PRO A 254 -42.26 -2.20 22.67
C PRO A 254 -41.60 -1.62 23.94
N ALA A 255 -40.71 -2.40 24.54
CA ALA A 255 -39.77 -1.92 25.55
C ALA A 255 -38.66 -1.10 24.88
N LYS A 256 -38.43 0.12 25.40
CA LYS A 256 -37.36 1.03 24.98
C LYS A 256 -36.06 0.65 25.68
N THR A 257 -35.10 0.11 24.95
CA THR A 257 -33.69 0.01 25.39
C THR A 257 -32.91 1.13 24.71
N LYS A 258 -32.44 2.11 25.50
CA LYS A 258 -31.50 3.14 25.05
C LYS A 258 -30.09 2.56 25.12
N GLU A 259 -29.58 2.06 23.99
CA GLU A 259 -28.15 1.87 23.81
C GLU A 259 -27.52 3.19 23.34
N GLN A 260 -26.57 3.68 24.13
CA GLN A 260 -25.67 4.76 23.75
C GLN A 260 -24.70 4.22 22.69
N ILE A 261 -24.96 4.54 21.43
CA ILE A 261 -24.02 4.35 20.33
C ILE A 261 -22.83 5.30 20.56
N LYS A 262 -21.75 4.75 21.11
CA LYS A 262 -20.43 5.38 21.09
C LYS A 262 -19.94 5.29 19.64
N MET A 263 -20.14 6.36 18.87
CA MET A 263 -19.63 6.49 17.51
C MET A 263 -18.10 6.58 17.53
N THR A 264 -17.41 5.44 17.57
CA THR A 264 -16.08 5.29 16.99
C THR A 264 -16.30 4.87 15.54
N LYS A 265 -16.46 5.86 14.65
CA LYS A 265 -16.34 5.65 13.21
C LYS A 265 -14.91 5.16 12.98
N SER A 266 -14.73 3.87 12.77
CA SER A 266 -13.50 3.33 12.20
C SER A 266 -13.27 4.05 10.87
N LEU A 267 -12.22 4.87 10.80
CA LEU A 267 -11.79 5.44 9.53
C LEU A 267 -11.25 4.27 8.69
N ASP A 268 -12.13 3.64 7.91
CA ASP A 268 -11.73 2.74 6.85
C ASP A 268 -10.80 3.50 5.92
N SER A 269 -9.55 3.05 5.87
CA SER A 269 -8.44 3.76 5.23
C SER A 269 -8.34 3.60 3.73
N SER A 270 -9.44 3.21 3.07
CA SER A 270 -9.55 3.13 1.62
C SER A 270 -10.06 4.44 1.00
N SER A 271 -10.22 5.52 1.78
CA SER A 271 -10.44 6.82 1.18
C SER A 271 -9.26 7.15 0.26
N PRO A 272 -9.53 7.48 -1.03
CA PRO A 272 -8.48 7.76 -1.99
C PRO A 272 -7.58 8.86 -1.41
N ILE A 273 -6.27 8.65 -1.46
CA ILE A 273 -5.29 9.59 -0.93
C ILE A 273 -5.47 10.93 -1.66
N THR A 274 -6.13 11.89 -1.03
CA THR A 274 -6.40 13.21 -1.61
C THR A 274 -5.15 14.08 -1.63
N PHE A 275 -4.25 13.86 -0.67
CA PHE A 275 -3.03 14.63 -0.52
C PHE A 275 -1.81 13.89 -1.09
N LEU A 276 -1.19 14.49 -2.11
CA LEU A 276 0.06 13.99 -2.67
C LEU A 276 1.26 14.64 -1.99
N ASP A 277 2.00 13.87 -1.21
CA ASP A 277 3.26 14.35 -0.65
C ASP A 277 4.39 14.33 -1.68
N SER A 278 4.66 15.49 -2.26
CA SER A 278 5.67 15.69 -3.29
C SER A 278 7.11 15.41 -2.82
N MET A 279 7.38 15.49 -1.51
CA MET A 279 8.72 15.29 -0.96
C MET A 279 9.25 13.86 -1.17
N LEU A 280 8.36 12.87 -1.29
CA LEU A 280 8.74 11.46 -1.44
C LEU A 280 9.37 11.14 -2.79
N PHE A 281 9.11 11.96 -3.82
CA PHE A 281 9.55 11.68 -5.19
C PHE A 281 10.92 12.28 -5.53
N GLN A 282 11.57 13.02 -4.62
CA GLN A 282 12.92 13.57 -4.81
C GLN A 282 13.13 14.32 -6.14
N GLY A 283 12.09 14.98 -6.66
CA GLY A 283 12.13 15.73 -7.93
C GLY A 283 11.73 14.93 -9.19
N LEU A 284 11.35 13.66 -9.03
CA LEU A 284 10.82 12.82 -10.12
C LEU A 284 9.34 13.09 -10.42
N ASP A 285 8.69 13.94 -9.65
CA ASP A 285 7.28 14.30 -9.79
C ASP A 285 6.94 14.81 -11.21
N SER A 286 7.87 15.49 -11.87
CA SER A 286 7.67 15.97 -13.25
C SER A 286 7.72 14.87 -14.32
N CYS A 287 8.25 13.70 -13.97
CA CYS A 287 8.42 12.55 -14.87
C CYS A 287 7.32 11.48 -14.71
N MET A 288 6.32 11.74 -13.86
CA MET A 288 5.26 10.79 -13.53
C MET A 288 3.88 11.40 -13.78
N SER A 289 2.97 10.58 -14.29
CA SER A 289 1.53 10.86 -14.30
C SER A 289 0.98 10.90 -12.86
N GLN A 290 -0.17 11.54 -12.67
CA GLN A 290 -0.80 11.62 -11.35
C GLN A 290 -1.17 10.23 -10.80
N SER A 291 -1.59 9.30 -11.65
CA SER A 291 -1.87 7.91 -11.27
C SER A 291 -0.62 7.18 -10.78
N GLU A 292 0.52 7.35 -11.46
CA GLU A 292 1.80 6.76 -11.01
C GLU A 292 2.24 7.33 -9.67
N LYS A 293 2.11 8.65 -9.48
CA LYS A 293 2.42 9.28 -8.18
C LYS A 293 1.55 8.72 -7.06
N ASN A 294 0.25 8.61 -7.28
CA ASN A 294 -0.69 8.05 -6.29
C ASN A 294 -0.36 6.59 -5.98
N PHE A 295 -0.01 5.79 -7.00
CA PHE A 295 0.36 4.39 -6.82
C PHE A 295 1.68 4.24 -6.05
N ILE A 296 2.72 5.00 -6.40
CA ILE A 296 4.01 4.94 -5.67
C ILE A 296 3.84 5.47 -4.24
N LEU A 297 3.03 6.51 -4.05
CA LEU A 297 2.71 7.03 -2.72
C LEU A 297 2.00 5.98 -1.86
N SER A 298 1.06 5.22 -2.44
CA SER A 298 0.38 4.14 -1.71
C SER A 298 1.36 3.03 -1.31
N LEU A 299 2.29 2.65 -2.20
CA LEU A 299 3.36 1.69 -1.88
C LEU A 299 4.27 2.21 -0.75
N LEU A 300 4.74 3.46 -0.84
CA LEU A 300 5.65 4.07 0.15
C LEU A 300 5.02 4.23 1.54
N THR A 301 3.70 4.36 1.60
CA THR A 301 2.97 4.68 2.85
C THR A 301 2.20 3.52 3.44
N ARG A 302 2.29 2.32 2.84
CA ARG A 302 1.60 1.11 3.33
C ARG A 302 2.21 0.52 4.60
N GLY A 303 3.49 0.83 4.88
CA GLY A 303 4.23 0.33 6.04
C GLY A 303 4.77 -1.09 5.92
N SER A 304 5.04 -1.56 4.69
CA SER A 304 5.68 -2.86 4.45
C SER A 304 7.01 -2.69 3.69
N PRO A 305 8.09 -3.37 4.13
CA PRO A 305 9.37 -3.45 3.42
C PRO A 305 9.27 -3.86 1.95
N GLU A 306 8.40 -4.82 1.64
CA GLU A 306 8.21 -5.35 0.30
C GLU A 306 7.60 -4.29 -0.63
N HIS A 307 6.63 -3.53 -0.12
CA HIS A 307 6.05 -2.42 -0.87
C HIS A 307 7.04 -1.26 -1.05
N LEU A 308 7.90 -1.00 -0.07
CA LEU A 308 9.00 -0.04 -0.22
C LEU A 308 9.99 -0.48 -1.30
N SER A 309 10.31 -1.78 -1.34
CA SER A 309 11.19 -2.37 -2.35
C SER A 309 10.60 -2.22 -3.75
N GLN A 310 9.31 -2.54 -3.90
CA GLN A 310 8.59 -2.33 -5.15
C GLN A 310 8.57 -0.85 -5.57
N ALA A 311 8.30 0.07 -4.64
CA ALA A 311 8.33 1.51 -4.91
C ALA A 311 9.72 1.97 -5.37
N ALA A 312 10.78 1.52 -4.69
CA ALA A 312 12.16 1.81 -5.05
C ALA A 312 12.50 1.29 -6.46
N HIS A 313 11.98 0.12 -6.83
CA HIS A 313 12.18 -0.45 -8.17
C HIS A 313 11.51 0.38 -9.27
N ILE A 314 10.26 0.80 -9.04
CA ILE A 314 9.52 1.66 -9.96
C ILE A 314 10.22 3.01 -10.13
N LEU A 315 10.66 3.63 -9.02
CA LEU A 315 11.36 4.91 -9.05
C LEU A 315 12.69 4.82 -9.83
N ALA A 316 13.47 3.76 -9.64
CA ALA A 316 14.70 3.54 -10.39
C ALA A 316 14.43 3.33 -11.90
N SER A 317 13.39 2.58 -12.24
CA SER A 317 12.96 2.39 -13.64
C SER A 317 12.58 3.72 -14.30
N ILE A 318 11.87 4.60 -13.59
CA ILE A 318 11.51 5.94 -14.08
C ILE A 318 12.76 6.79 -14.31
N VAL A 319 13.73 6.77 -13.38
CA VAL A 319 15.02 7.45 -13.53
C VAL A 319 15.75 6.95 -14.78
N GLU A 320 15.79 5.64 -14.99
CA GLU A 320 16.45 5.05 -16.16
C GLU A 320 15.76 5.46 -17.48
N MET A 321 14.43 5.42 -17.54
CA MET A 321 13.67 5.86 -18.72
C MET A 321 13.88 7.36 -19.01
N ASN A 322 13.93 8.19 -17.96
CA ASN A 322 14.18 9.61 -18.11
C ASN A 322 15.61 9.89 -18.61
N ASN A 323 16.60 9.13 -18.15
CA ASN A 323 18.00 9.25 -18.60
C ASN A 323 18.20 8.77 -20.05
N LYS A 324 17.40 7.81 -20.53
CA LYS A 324 17.47 7.31 -21.91
C LYS A 324 16.77 8.21 -22.93
N SER A 325 15.91 9.13 -22.49
CA SER A 325 15.13 9.99 -23.39
C SER A 325 16.05 11.04 -24.03
N PRO A 326 16.36 10.96 -25.34
CA PRO A 326 17.40 11.76 -25.99
C PRO A 326 17.03 13.25 -26.18
N SER A 327 15.93 13.72 -25.59
CA SER A 327 15.27 14.96 -26.00
C SER A 327 15.30 16.14 -25.02
N LYS A 328 15.93 16.07 -23.83
CA LYS A 328 15.83 17.18 -22.83
C LYS A 328 17.06 17.46 -21.95
N ASP A 329 18.27 17.15 -22.41
CA ASP A 329 19.48 17.19 -21.57
C ASP A 329 19.92 18.56 -20.99
N ASN A 330 19.23 19.67 -21.27
CA ASN A 330 19.67 20.99 -20.80
C ASN A 330 18.81 21.67 -19.72
N PHE A 331 17.61 21.17 -19.39
CA PHE A 331 16.71 21.91 -18.47
C PHE A 331 16.68 21.41 -17.02
N ILE A 332 16.71 20.09 -16.77
CA ILE A 332 16.51 19.56 -15.41
C ILE A 332 17.80 19.62 -14.57
N ASN A 333 18.93 19.20 -15.13
CA ASN A 333 20.23 19.23 -14.42
C ASN A 333 20.71 20.65 -14.06
N ARG A 334 20.23 21.68 -14.78
CA ARG A 334 20.51 23.09 -14.46
C ARG A 334 19.74 23.59 -13.22
N ARG A 335 18.57 23.03 -12.93
CA ARG A 335 17.70 23.50 -11.85
C ARG A 335 18.09 22.92 -10.48
N ILE A 336 18.51 21.64 -10.44
CA ILE A 336 18.94 20.98 -9.20
C ILE A 336 20.29 21.52 -8.69
N ARG A 337 21.21 21.91 -9.59
CA ARG A 337 22.50 22.51 -9.17
C ARG A 337 22.36 23.96 -8.70
N LYS A 338 21.38 24.71 -9.23
CA LYS A 338 21.23 26.14 -8.90
C LYS A 338 20.60 26.38 -7.52
N THR A 339 19.79 25.45 -7.01
CA THR A 339 19.19 25.56 -5.67
C THR A 339 20.13 25.17 -4.51
N GLN A 340 21.30 24.59 -4.78
CA GLN A 340 22.27 24.21 -3.73
C GLN A 340 23.53 25.09 -3.68
N SER A 341 23.84 25.90 -4.71
CA SER A 341 25.07 26.70 -4.74
C SER A 341 24.91 28.18 -4.40
N GLU A 342 23.69 28.73 -4.31
CA GLU A 342 23.50 30.17 -4.07
C GLU A 342 23.47 30.58 -2.58
N ASP A 343 23.37 29.62 -1.64
CA ASP A 343 23.32 29.92 -0.19
C ASP A 343 24.68 29.83 0.55
N SER A 344 25.78 29.50 -0.15
CA SER A 344 27.07 29.23 0.52
C SER A 344 28.20 30.24 0.24
N HIS A 345 28.00 31.27 -0.60
CA HIS A 345 29.09 32.16 -1.00
C HIS A 345 29.11 33.59 -0.45
N ASP A 346 28.14 34.03 0.36
CA ASP A 346 28.07 35.44 0.80
C ASP A 346 28.29 35.68 2.31
N ARG A 347 29.11 34.84 2.97
CA ARG A 347 29.41 35.01 4.42
C ARG A 347 30.89 34.94 4.82
N ARG A 348 31.83 35.14 3.90
CA ARG A 348 33.26 35.28 4.27
C ARG A 348 33.98 36.38 3.50
N LYS A 349 33.73 37.65 3.87
CA LYS A 349 34.75 38.71 3.81
C LYS A 349 34.43 39.76 4.87
N LEU A 350 35.17 39.72 5.99
CA LEU A 350 35.52 40.84 6.90
C LEU A 350 35.86 40.28 8.28
N VAL A 351 37.09 39.79 8.47
CA VAL A 351 37.88 40.02 9.69
C VAL A 351 39.35 40.03 9.27
N ASP A 352 40.01 41.12 9.64
CA ASP A 352 41.38 41.50 9.32
C ASP A 352 42.47 40.53 9.79
N GLN A 353 43.54 40.53 8.99
CA GLN A 353 44.86 40.04 9.30
C GLN A 353 45.45 40.78 10.51
N LYS A 354 45.87 40.05 11.54
CA LYS A 354 47.02 40.46 12.37
C LYS A 354 47.91 39.26 12.65
N SER A 355 49.14 39.40 12.19
CA SER A 355 50.30 38.56 12.36
C SER A 355 50.66 38.38 13.85
N TYR A 356 51.10 37.18 14.22
CA TYR A 356 51.86 36.94 15.45
C TYR A 356 53.25 36.39 15.08
N PRO A 357 54.33 36.89 15.69
CA PRO A 357 55.51 36.10 15.93
C PRO A 357 55.51 35.52 17.35
N ASN A 358 56.13 34.35 17.41
CA ASN A 358 56.75 33.65 18.53
C ASN A 358 57.04 34.47 19.82
N SER A 359 56.64 33.95 21.00
CA SER A 359 57.53 33.72 22.18
C SER A 359 56.77 33.43 23.48
N GLN A 360 57.20 32.34 24.14
CA GLN A 360 57.34 32.05 25.57
C GLN A 360 56.72 32.93 26.68
N SER A 361 56.28 32.18 27.72
CA SER A 361 56.46 32.42 29.16
C SER A 361 55.31 33.03 29.99
N GLN A 362 54.93 32.22 30.99
CA GLN A 362 54.75 32.51 32.41
C GLN A 362 53.65 33.47 32.93
N SER A 363 52.97 32.90 33.93
CA SER A 363 52.55 33.49 35.20
C SER A 363 51.11 34.01 35.36
N GLN A 364 50.39 33.24 36.19
CA GLN A 364 49.80 33.64 37.47
C GLN A 364 48.75 34.77 37.55
N ASN A 365 47.76 34.43 38.40
CA ASN A 365 46.98 35.27 39.31
C ASN A 365 45.65 35.87 38.83
N ALA A 366 44.59 35.17 39.25
CA ALA A 366 43.62 35.61 40.27
C ALA A 366 42.94 36.99 40.10
N ARG A 367 41.60 36.99 39.99
CA ARG A 367 40.65 37.31 41.09
C ARG A 367 39.22 37.54 40.55
N ARG A 368 38.29 36.76 41.12
CA ARG A 368 36.99 37.14 41.71
C ARG A 368 36.22 38.40 41.23
N MET A 369 34.96 38.13 40.87
CA MET A 369 33.70 38.77 41.35
C MET A 369 33.21 40.06 40.60
N PRO A 370 31.94 40.53 40.79
CA PRO A 370 30.79 40.11 39.97
C PRO A 370 29.80 41.26 39.61
N ARG A 371 28.69 40.88 38.96
CA ARG A 371 27.29 41.36 39.09
C ARG A 371 26.90 42.84 38.90
N ALA A 372 25.85 42.97 38.06
CA ALA A 372 24.71 43.90 38.12
C ALA A 372 25.04 45.39 37.87
N SER A 373 24.21 46.21 37.23
CA SER A 373 22.75 46.28 37.18
C SER A 373 22.28 47.22 36.05
N SER A 374 21.06 46.95 35.58
CA SER A 374 19.99 47.85 35.09
C SER A 374 20.26 49.37 35.02
N ILE A 375 19.77 50.03 33.95
CA ILE A 375 19.01 51.30 34.00
C ILE A 375 18.24 51.50 32.67
N MET A 376 17.02 52.03 32.82
CA MET A 376 16.02 52.33 31.79
C MET A 376 16.24 53.67 31.05
N SER A 377 15.30 53.97 30.15
CA SER A 377 14.91 55.30 29.62
C SER A 377 15.74 55.83 28.44
N THR A 378 15.20 56.49 27.41
CA THR A 378 13.89 57.11 27.17
C THR A 378 13.77 57.44 25.68
N ASN A 379 12.52 57.55 25.20
CA ASN A 379 12.11 58.15 23.93
C ASN A 379 12.78 59.51 23.64
N SER A 380 12.99 59.83 22.35
CA SER A 380 12.73 61.17 21.79
C SER A 380 12.74 61.18 20.26
N THR A 381 11.67 61.80 19.76
CA THR A 381 11.29 62.28 18.44
C THR A 381 12.35 63.07 17.67
N ALA A 382 12.31 63.02 16.32
CA ALA A 382 12.31 64.22 15.46
C ALA A 382 12.06 63.90 13.98
N SER A 383 11.20 64.71 13.37
CA SER A 383 10.81 64.78 11.96
C SER A 383 11.77 65.63 11.12
N ALA A 384 11.88 65.37 9.80
CA ALA A 384 12.18 66.35 8.72
C ALA A 384 12.30 65.63 7.36
N THR A 385 11.29 65.67 6.48
CA THR A 385 11.11 66.59 5.32
C THR A 385 11.90 66.29 4.03
N ARG A 386 11.10 66.09 2.96
CA ARG A 386 11.28 66.50 1.54
C ARG A 386 12.42 65.87 0.72
N SER A 387 12.06 65.21 -0.38
CA SER A 387 12.06 65.87 -1.70
C SER A 387 11.48 64.99 -2.81
N SER A 388 10.61 65.62 -3.58
CA SER A 388 9.95 65.16 -4.80
C SER A 388 10.90 65.19 -5.99
N LEU A 389 10.92 64.12 -6.80
CA LEU A 389 11.31 64.17 -8.20
C LEU A 389 10.43 63.19 -8.98
N ALA A 390 9.45 63.76 -9.67
CA ALA A 390 8.60 63.06 -10.62
C ALA A 390 9.41 62.80 -11.90
N THR A 391 9.59 61.54 -12.23
CA THR A 391 9.97 61.11 -13.58
C THR A 391 8.85 60.21 -14.09
N THR A 392 8.07 60.74 -15.02
CA THR A 392 7.06 60.02 -15.81
C THR A 392 7.75 58.98 -16.67
N SER A 393 7.89 57.78 -16.13
CA SER A 393 8.17 56.56 -16.89
C SER A 393 6.87 55.78 -17.00
N THR A 394 6.47 55.46 -18.22
CA THR A 394 5.36 54.58 -18.58
C THR A 394 5.43 53.28 -17.80
N ALA A 395 4.69 53.22 -16.70
CA ALA A 395 4.62 52.07 -15.82
C ALA A 395 3.83 50.95 -16.51
N THR A 396 4.53 50.00 -17.10
CA THR A 396 4.02 48.64 -17.28
C THR A 396 3.66 48.11 -15.89
N ILE A 397 2.36 48.04 -15.60
CA ILE A 397 1.81 47.50 -14.36
C ILE A 397 2.33 46.07 -14.20
N PRO A 398 3.10 45.75 -13.14
CA PRO A 398 3.61 44.40 -12.93
C PRO A 398 2.44 43.50 -12.47
N MET A 399 1.73 42.93 -13.43
CA MET A 399 0.76 41.86 -13.20
C MET A 399 1.51 40.56 -12.86
N SER A 400 2.10 40.46 -11.65
CA SER A 400 2.66 39.18 -11.18
C SER A 400 2.75 39.01 -9.65
N SER A 401 2.21 39.92 -8.83
CA SER A 401 2.38 39.85 -7.37
C SER A 401 1.66 38.66 -6.72
N SER A 402 0.48 38.25 -7.23
CA SER A 402 -0.32 37.16 -6.65
C SER A 402 0.29 35.76 -6.85
N SER A 403 0.82 35.48 -8.05
CA SER A 403 1.47 34.18 -8.31
C SER A 403 2.75 34.01 -7.49
N GLN A 404 3.54 35.08 -7.32
CA GLN A 404 4.74 35.04 -6.47
C GLN A 404 4.40 34.86 -4.99
N SER A 405 3.32 35.48 -4.49
CA SER A 405 2.90 35.28 -3.10
C SER A 405 2.45 33.83 -2.83
N ASN A 406 1.76 33.20 -3.78
CA ASN A 406 1.34 31.80 -3.64
C ASN A 406 2.54 30.85 -3.63
N LEU A 407 3.49 31.03 -4.55
CA LEU A 407 4.73 30.23 -4.58
C LEU A 407 5.56 30.40 -3.30
N ARG A 408 5.64 31.61 -2.76
CA ARG A 408 6.36 31.86 -1.49
C ARG A 408 5.66 31.17 -0.31
N ARG A 409 4.32 31.20 -0.27
CA ARG A 409 3.54 30.52 0.77
C ARG A 409 3.67 29.01 0.66
N GLU A 410 3.64 28.46 -0.53
CA GLU A 410 3.84 27.03 -0.79
C GLU A 410 5.24 26.58 -0.37
N ALA A 411 6.28 27.33 -0.75
CA ALA A 411 7.65 27.04 -0.33
C ALA A 411 7.85 27.13 1.20
N GLU A 412 7.20 28.09 1.86
CA GLU A 412 7.25 28.22 3.31
C GLU A 412 6.51 27.09 4.01
N ASN A 413 5.35 26.70 3.49
CA ASN A 413 4.63 25.52 3.95
C ASN A 413 5.53 24.29 3.81
N GLU A 414 6.11 24.05 2.63
CA GLU A 414 7.00 22.91 2.38
C GLU A 414 8.20 22.87 3.35
N ARG A 415 8.79 24.03 3.66
CA ARG A 415 9.83 24.13 4.71
C ARG A 415 9.32 23.73 6.08
N ARG A 416 8.14 24.20 6.49
CA ARG A 416 7.51 23.81 7.76
C ARG A 416 7.24 22.31 7.79
N TRP A 417 6.73 21.73 6.69
CA TRP A 417 6.52 20.29 6.54
C TRP A 417 7.82 19.51 6.69
N ARG A 418 8.93 19.95 6.06
CA ARG A 418 10.25 19.30 6.21
C ARG A 418 10.75 19.30 7.65
N VAL A 419 10.48 20.37 8.41
CA VAL A 419 10.91 20.48 9.82
C VAL A 419 10.02 19.64 10.74
N ASN A 420 8.70 19.67 10.53
CA ASN A 420 7.73 19.00 11.40
C ASN A 420 7.57 17.51 11.08
N PHE A 421 7.79 17.12 9.83
CA PHE A 421 7.61 15.77 9.31
C PHE A 421 8.75 15.44 8.34
N PRO A 422 9.99 15.32 8.84
CA PRO A 422 11.13 15.01 8.01
C PRO A 422 11.00 13.61 7.40
N LEU A 423 11.62 13.40 6.25
CA LEU A 423 11.81 12.06 5.71
C LEU A 423 12.85 11.29 6.56
N PRO A 424 12.77 9.95 6.58
CA PRO A 424 13.85 9.12 7.12
C PRO A 424 15.20 9.54 6.56
N SER A 425 16.26 9.43 7.38
CA SER A 425 17.63 9.80 6.97
C SER A 425 18.11 8.95 5.79
N ARG A 426 17.52 7.76 5.62
CA ARG A 426 17.82 6.78 4.58
C ARG A 426 16.54 6.42 3.85
N MET A 427 16.32 7.02 2.68
CA MET A 427 15.18 6.67 1.82
C MET A 427 15.46 5.36 1.06
N PRO A 428 14.41 4.55 0.79
CA PRO A 428 14.53 3.34 -0.03
C PRO A 428 15.02 3.68 -1.44
N LYS A 429 15.90 2.83 -1.99
CA LYS A 429 16.42 2.99 -3.36
C LYS A 429 16.87 1.66 -3.94
N GLN A 430 16.62 1.45 -5.23
CA GLN A 430 17.19 0.33 -5.98
C GLN A 430 18.48 0.79 -6.65
N VAL A 431 19.50 -0.06 -6.63
CA VAL A 431 20.75 0.12 -7.35
C VAL A 431 21.09 -1.16 -8.10
N LYS A 432 21.39 -1.02 -9.40
CA LYS A 432 21.96 -2.09 -10.22
C LYS A 432 23.47 -2.11 -10.04
N LEU A 433 23.94 -3.02 -9.21
CA LEU A 433 25.34 -3.11 -8.81
C LEU A 433 26.14 -3.94 -9.83
N PRO A 434 27.15 -3.37 -10.52
CA PRO A 434 28.02 -4.16 -11.39
C PRO A 434 28.87 -5.15 -10.57
N LEU A 435 29.13 -6.34 -11.13
CA LEU A 435 29.86 -7.42 -10.45
C LEU A 435 31.29 -7.62 -10.99
N ASP A 436 31.87 -6.59 -11.61
CA ASP A 436 33.19 -6.58 -12.24
C ASP A 436 34.36 -6.40 -11.25
N PHE A 437 34.10 -6.46 -9.95
CA PHE A 437 35.10 -6.37 -8.89
C PHE A 437 35.13 -7.59 -7.98
N ASP A 438 36.17 -7.68 -7.15
CA ASP A 438 36.35 -8.74 -6.17
C ASP A 438 35.87 -8.29 -4.79
N PHE A 439 34.72 -8.83 -4.35
CA PHE A 439 34.09 -8.53 -3.06
C PHE A 439 34.83 -9.14 -1.86
N GLU A 440 35.71 -10.12 -2.09
CA GLU A 440 36.50 -10.77 -1.03
C GLU A 440 37.74 -9.94 -0.69
N ASN A 441 38.29 -9.23 -1.67
CA ASN A 441 39.47 -8.41 -1.48
C ASN A 441 39.14 -7.09 -0.77
N LYS A 442 39.19 -7.11 0.57
CA LYS A 442 38.97 -5.94 1.43
C LYS A 442 39.86 -4.73 1.09
N ARG A 443 40.99 -4.88 0.41
CA ARG A 443 41.88 -3.74 0.09
C ARG A 443 41.45 -3.01 -1.18
N ILE A 444 40.98 -3.76 -2.18
CA ILE A 444 40.75 -3.27 -3.54
C ILE A 444 39.26 -3.11 -3.83
N SER A 445 38.38 -3.77 -3.07
CA SER A 445 36.93 -3.72 -3.33
C SER A 445 36.40 -2.27 -3.25
N PRO A 446 35.76 -1.77 -4.32
CA PRO A 446 35.21 -0.42 -4.38
C PRO A 446 34.01 -0.25 -3.46
N ILE A 447 33.37 -1.35 -3.04
CA ILE A 447 32.35 -1.35 -2.00
C ILE A 447 32.72 -2.37 -0.94
N ARG A 448 32.54 -2.01 0.33
CA ARG A 448 32.66 -2.98 1.42
C ARG A 448 31.35 -3.04 2.18
N PHE A 449 31.10 -4.21 2.74
CA PHE A 449 29.95 -4.48 3.59
C PHE A 449 30.44 -4.80 5.01
N ILE A 450 29.57 -4.62 6.00
CA ILE A 450 29.79 -5.06 7.38
C ILE A 450 28.47 -5.52 7.98
N ASP A 451 28.52 -6.50 8.88
CA ASP A 451 27.38 -6.86 9.71
C ASP A 451 27.15 -5.79 10.78
N ASP A 452 25.90 -5.37 10.90
CA ASP A 452 25.39 -4.52 11.97
C ASP A 452 24.73 -5.39 13.04
N GLU A 453 25.58 -5.96 13.88
CA GLU A 453 25.13 -6.73 15.05
C GLU A 453 24.76 -5.79 16.22
N GLU A 454 25.36 -4.60 16.29
CA GLU A 454 25.22 -3.70 17.44
C GLU A 454 23.89 -2.91 17.39
N THR A 455 23.49 -2.37 16.23
CA THR A 455 22.36 -1.42 16.18
C THR A 455 21.00 -2.09 16.42
N LEU A 456 20.86 -3.36 16.07
CA LEU A 456 19.64 -4.16 16.33
C LEU A 456 19.85 -5.27 17.35
N SER A 457 20.94 -5.22 18.13
CA SER A 457 21.22 -6.19 19.21
C SER A 457 20.07 -6.34 20.21
N PHE A 458 19.23 -5.31 20.35
CA PHE A 458 18.05 -5.31 21.22
C PHE A 458 16.90 -6.20 20.71
N LEU A 459 16.93 -6.63 19.45
CA LEU A 459 15.97 -7.60 18.91
C LEU A 459 16.38 -9.01 19.36
N HIS A 460 15.76 -9.51 20.42
CA HIS A 460 15.90 -10.91 20.83
C HIS A 460 15.13 -11.82 19.86
N TYR A 461 15.85 -12.65 19.10
CA TYR A 461 15.31 -13.61 18.11
C TYR A 461 14.55 -12.96 16.94
N ASN A 462 14.33 -13.71 15.85
CA ASN A 462 13.58 -13.26 14.65
C ASN A 462 12.11 -12.98 14.99
N GLN A 463 11.85 -11.81 15.58
CA GLN A 463 10.51 -11.37 15.95
C GLN A 463 9.71 -10.95 14.73
N ARG A 464 8.41 -11.19 14.84
CA ARG A 464 7.39 -10.79 13.88
C ARG A 464 7.01 -9.33 14.16
N TYR A 465 7.05 -8.49 13.12
CA TYR A 465 6.89 -7.04 13.18
C TYR A 465 5.61 -6.61 13.90
N ASN A 466 4.51 -7.36 13.72
CA ASN A 466 3.22 -7.02 14.32
C ASN A 466 3.08 -7.47 15.76
N ARG A 467 3.95 -8.39 16.19
CA ARG A 467 4.05 -8.83 17.58
C ARG A 467 5.05 -8.01 18.38
N MET A 468 5.67 -7.01 17.75
CA MET A 468 6.63 -6.13 18.42
C MET A 468 5.91 -5.21 19.40
N ASP A 469 6.46 -5.12 20.60
CA ASP A 469 5.98 -4.15 21.58
C ASP A 469 6.14 -2.70 21.06
N TYR A 470 5.39 -1.78 21.65
CA TYR A 470 5.43 -0.37 21.31
C TYR A 470 6.85 0.21 21.38
N HIS A 471 7.66 -0.18 22.39
CA HIS A 471 9.01 0.33 22.59
C HIS A 471 9.96 -0.10 21.46
N LEU A 472 9.79 -1.31 20.96
CA LEU A 472 10.59 -1.90 19.90
C LEU A 472 10.28 -1.25 18.56
N ARG A 473 8.99 -1.05 18.26
CA ARG A 473 8.54 -0.27 17.10
C ARG A 473 9.07 1.16 17.14
N LYS A 474 8.98 1.81 18.30
CA LYS A 474 9.55 3.15 18.52
C LYS A 474 11.05 3.18 18.23
N LYS A 475 11.83 2.23 18.75
CA LYS A 475 13.28 2.13 18.47
C LYS A 475 13.60 1.94 16.99
N LEU A 476 12.83 1.11 16.28
CA LEU A 476 13.02 0.94 14.83
C LEU A 476 12.75 2.23 14.05
N VAL A 477 11.68 2.95 14.40
CA VAL A 477 11.37 4.25 13.79
C VAL A 477 12.48 5.26 14.12
N GLU A 478 12.97 5.29 15.35
CA GLU A 478 14.11 6.14 15.73
C GLU A 478 15.37 5.80 14.92
N ASP A 479 15.65 4.52 14.67
CA ASP A 479 16.77 4.08 13.82
C ASP A 479 16.63 4.54 12.36
N ALA A 480 15.40 4.59 11.82
CA ALA A 480 15.15 5.10 10.46
C ALA A 480 15.56 6.58 10.31
N PHE A 481 15.49 7.36 11.39
CA PHE A 481 15.95 8.76 11.41
C PHE A 481 17.43 8.91 11.74
N CYS A 482 18.11 7.88 12.19
CA CYS A 482 19.52 7.96 12.53
C CYS A 482 20.42 7.93 11.29
N THR A 483 21.56 8.62 11.39
CA THR A 483 22.64 8.48 10.40
C THR A 483 23.60 7.42 10.89
N LEU A 484 23.78 6.36 10.09
CA LEU A 484 24.80 5.36 10.37
C LEU A 484 26.13 5.80 9.75
N TYR A 485 27.20 5.68 10.53
CA TYR A 485 28.55 5.96 10.08
C TYR A 485 29.49 4.91 10.67
N ILE A 486 30.69 4.79 10.10
CA ILE A 486 31.64 3.77 10.54
C ILE A 486 32.87 4.42 11.14
N SER A 487 33.26 3.88 12.30
CA SER A 487 34.38 4.36 13.10
C SER A 487 35.11 3.14 13.62
N TRP A 488 36.38 2.98 13.24
CA TRP A 488 37.22 1.85 13.66
C TRP A 488 36.64 0.48 13.30
N GLY A 489 36.00 0.36 12.13
CA GLY A 489 35.38 -0.88 11.70
C GLY A 489 34.12 -1.27 12.49
N LYS A 490 33.59 -0.38 13.32
CA LYS A 490 32.29 -0.55 13.98
C LYS A 490 31.26 0.41 13.41
N VAL A 491 30.04 -0.07 13.29
CA VAL A 491 28.88 0.76 12.94
C VAL A 491 28.55 1.62 14.17
N LYS A 492 28.47 2.93 13.98
CA LYS A 492 28.02 3.87 15.00
C LYS A 492 26.80 4.59 14.50
N GLN A 493 25.89 4.83 15.43
CA GLN A 493 24.68 5.60 15.18
C GLN A 493 24.91 7.05 15.62
N ARG A 494 24.62 8.00 14.74
CA ARG A 494 24.46 9.40 15.12
C ARG A 494 22.98 9.72 15.17
N GLN A 495 22.48 9.86 16.38
CA GLN A 495 21.06 10.09 16.59
C GLN A 495 20.68 11.52 16.18
N SER A 496 19.54 11.65 15.49
CA SER A 496 18.97 12.92 15.00
C SER A 496 17.73 13.39 15.80
N TYR A 497 17.27 12.57 16.75
CA TYR A 497 16.11 12.70 17.65
C TYR A 497 15.98 13.99 18.47
N ASN A 498 17.00 14.85 18.50
CA ASN A 498 16.87 16.20 19.06
C ASN A 498 16.13 17.17 18.12
N SER A 499 15.77 16.74 16.92
CA SER A 499 14.88 17.48 16.04
C SER A 499 13.42 17.30 16.44
N ILE A 500 12.65 18.39 16.35
CA ILE A 500 11.19 18.41 16.64
C ILE A 500 10.45 17.43 15.72
N GLY A 501 10.93 17.26 14.48
CA GLY A 501 10.27 16.46 13.45
C GLY A 501 10.07 14.98 13.76
N PRO A 502 11.13 14.19 14.03
CA PRO A 502 10.97 12.78 14.34
C PRO A 502 10.09 12.52 15.56
N ARG A 503 10.11 13.43 16.57
CA ARG A 503 9.21 13.35 17.72
C ARG A 503 7.74 13.48 17.29
N ASN A 504 7.42 14.42 16.41
CA ASN A 504 6.06 14.55 15.87
C ASN A 504 5.60 13.30 15.12
N ILE A 505 6.52 12.61 14.43
CA ILE A 505 6.19 11.35 13.72
C ILE A 505 5.92 10.23 14.73
N LEU A 506 6.70 10.15 15.81
CA LEU A 506 6.51 9.17 16.88
C LEU A 506 5.21 9.38 17.67
N VAL A 507 4.70 10.62 17.77
CA VAL A 507 3.37 10.88 18.35
C VAL A 507 2.27 10.12 17.57
N GLY A 508 2.43 9.95 16.26
CA GLY A 508 1.51 9.14 15.45
C GLY A 508 1.46 7.67 15.88
N LEU A 509 2.54 7.13 16.46
CA LEU A 509 2.60 5.77 16.97
C LEU A 509 1.71 5.60 18.22
N GLU A 510 1.67 6.62 19.08
CA GLU A 510 0.83 6.64 20.29
C GLU A 510 -0.66 6.66 19.94
N HIS A 511 -1.04 7.39 18.88
CA HIS A 511 -2.43 7.51 18.43
C HIS A 511 -2.94 6.25 17.71
N GLN A 512 -2.06 5.32 17.33
CA GLN A 512 -2.40 4.12 16.54
C GLN A 512 -2.01 2.81 17.22
N ALA A 513 -1.73 2.83 18.53
CA ALA A 513 -1.34 1.63 19.26
C ALA A 513 -2.39 0.50 19.17
N GLU A 514 -3.66 0.81 18.88
CA GLU A 514 -4.77 -0.14 19.08
C GLU A 514 -5.27 -0.89 17.82
N GLU A 515 -4.97 -0.50 16.58
CA GLU A 515 -5.94 -0.85 15.51
C GLU A 515 -5.45 -1.43 14.16
N ARG A 516 -4.20 -1.87 13.98
CA ARG A 516 -3.85 -2.61 12.74
C ARG A 516 -2.98 -3.83 12.95
N GLN A 517 -3.54 -4.98 12.61
CA GLN A 517 -2.78 -6.16 12.23
C GLN A 517 -2.06 -5.83 10.92
N LEU A 518 -0.80 -5.40 11.03
CA LEU A 518 0.09 -5.31 9.87
C LEU A 518 0.35 -6.74 9.32
N PRO A 519 0.86 -6.89 8.08
CA PRO A 519 1.26 -8.21 7.57
C PRO A 519 2.44 -8.76 8.37
N ASP A 520 2.48 -10.07 8.57
CA ASP A 520 3.45 -10.74 9.44
C ASP A 520 4.87 -10.74 8.86
N ILE A 521 5.58 -9.64 9.08
CA ILE A 521 6.92 -9.40 8.53
C ILE A 521 7.97 -9.82 9.55
N ARG A 522 8.99 -10.59 9.14
CA ARG A 522 10.13 -10.90 9.99
C ARG A 522 11.11 -9.75 10.00
N VAL A 523 11.48 -9.25 11.18
CA VAL A 523 12.57 -8.27 11.29
C VAL A 523 13.88 -9.03 11.40
N PRO A 524 14.85 -8.81 10.51
CA PRO A 524 16.12 -9.50 10.60
C PRO A 524 16.90 -8.98 11.82
N TRP A 525 17.37 -9.91 12.66
CA TRP A 525 18.19 -9.61 13.84
C TRP A 525 19.57 -9.01 13.53
N ARG A 526 19.98 -9.05 12.25
CA ARG A 526 21.29 -8.67 11.73
C ARG A 526 21.04 -8.00 10.39
N ARG A 527 21.77 -6.93 10.14
CA ARG A 527 21.68 -6.21 8.87
C ARG A 527 23.05 -6.14 8.23
N VAL A 528 23.08 -6.14 6.91
CA VAL A 528 24.32 -5.88 6.18
C VAL A 528 24.34 -4.42 5.74
N ILE A 529 25.38 -3.70 6.13
CA ILE A 529 25.52 -2.27 5.89
C ILE A 529 26.70 -2.02 4.96
N ILE A 530 26.56 -1.03 4.09
CA ILE A 530 27.64 -0.52 3.26
C ILE A 530 28.65 0.24 4.14
N SER A 531 29.86 -0.30 4.23
CA SER A 531 30.92 0.22 5.08
C SER A 531 31.92 1.15 4.42
N TYR A 532 32.03 1.02 3.11
CA TYR A 532 32.90 1.84 2.28
C TYR A 532 32.30 1.89 0.87
N VAL A 533 32.39 3.05 0.22
CA VAL A 533 31.99 3.27 -1.16
C VAL A 533 33.06 4.10 -1.83
N GLU A 534 33.57 3.62 -2.96
CA GLU A 534 34.43 4.39 -3.83
C GLU A 534 33.62 5.44 -4.61
N LYS A 535 34.21 6.59 -4.93
CA LYS A 535 33.57 7.70 -5.65
C LYS A 535 32.89 7.30 -6.97
N SER A 536 33.38 6.26 -7.63
CA SER A 536 32.78 5.69 -8.85
C SER A 536 31.37 5.14 -8.56
N PHE A 537 31.20 4.46 -7.43
CA PHE A 537 29.95 3.85 -6.98
C PHE A 537 29.02 4.83 -6.25
N GLU A 538 29.55 5.92 -5.68
CA GLU A 538 28.71 7.02 -5.15
C GLU A 538 27.79 7.61 -6.24
N ARG A 539 28.21 7.56 -7.51
CA ARG A 539 27.40 8.00 -8.66
C ARG A 539 26.17 7.12 -8.91
N LEU A 540 26.20 5.88 -8.43
CA LEU A 540 25.04 4.98 -8.42
C LEU A 540 24.09 5.29 -7.25
N GLY A 541 24.37 6.34 -6.47
CA GLY A 541 23.58 6.75 -5.32
C GLY A 541 23.90 6.00 -4.03
N LEU A 542 24.92 5.14 -4.03
CA LEU A 542 25.37 4.38 -2.87
C LEU A 542 26.05 5.28 -1.84
N ARG A 543 25.80 5.02 -0.55
CA ARG A 543 26.38 5.77 0.56
C ARG A 543 26.79 4.83 1.68
N VAL A 544 27.82 5.22 2.42
CA VAL A 544 28.18 4.56 3.68
C VAL A 544 27.00 4.69 4.65
N GLY A 545 26.64 3.56 5.29
CA GLY A 545 25.50 3.49 6.21
C GLY A 545 24.18 3.04 5.56
N ASP A 546 24.14 2.86 4.23
CA ASP A 546 23.01 2.22 3.56
C ASP A 546 22.90 0.74 3.98
N VAL A 547 21.67 0.27 4.17
CA VAL A 547 21.35 -1.10 4.60
C VAL A 547 20.88 -1.92 3.41
N VAL A 548 21.47 -3.09 3.20
CA VAL A 548 21.00 -4.07 2.21
C VAL A 548 19.73 -4.74 2.73
N THR A 549 18.64 -4.60 1.98
CA THR A 549 17.31 -5.11 2.39
C THR A 549 16.74 -6.13 1.43
N HIS A 550 17.02 -6.00 0.13
CA HIS A 550 16.62 -7.00 -0.87
C HIS A 550 17.75 -7.20 -1.89
N VAL A 551 17.83 -8.41 -2.44
CA VAL A 551 18.75 -8.79 -3.51
C VAL A 551 17.94 -9.51 -4.58
N ASP A 552 17.98 -9.02 -5.82
CA ASP A 552 17.19 -9.49 -6.97
C ASP A 552 15.68 -9.62 -6.68
N GLY A 553 15.15 -8.67 -5.90
CA GLY A 553 13.74 -8.61 -5.52
C GLY A 553 13.36 -9.46 -4.30
N GLU A 554 14.23 -10.35 -3.84
CA GLU A 554 13.99 -11.17 -2.66
C GLU A 554 14.45 -10.47 -1.38
N VAL A 555 13.69 -10.63 -0.29
CA VAL A 555 14.03 -10.09 1.02
C VAL A 555 15.34 -10.71 1.50
N PHE A 556 16.31 -9.86 1.87
CA PHE A 556 17.61 -10.29 2.37
C PHE A 556 17.63 -10.25 3.90
N ASP A 557 17.73 -11.42 4.53
CA ASP A 557 17.76 -11.63 5.98
C ASP A 557 19.11 -12.19 6.49
N GLY A 558 20.14 -12.14 5.64
CA GLY A 558 21.44 -12.75 5.87
C GLY A 558 22.46 -11.91 6.62
N ASN A 559 23.60 -12.54 6.91
CA ASN A 559 24.83 -11.85 7.29
C ASN A 559 25.69 -11.55 6.04
N ILE A 560 26.83 -10.90 6.26
CA ILE A 560 27.76 -10.51 5.19
C ILE A 560 28.26 -11.70 4.37
N GLU A 561 28.46 -12.86 5.00
CA GLU A 561 28.94 -14.05 4.29
C GLU A 561 27.87 -14.62 3.36
N LYS A 562 26.59 -14.63 3.79
CA LYS A 562 25.45 -14.95 2.91
C LYS A 562 25.36 -13.96 1.75
N LEU A 563 25.55 -12.66 2.00
CA LEU A 563 25.56 -11.66 0.93
C LEU A 563 26.71 -11.92 -0.05
N ARG A 564 27.94 -12.14 0.42
CA ARG A 564 29.09 -12.45 -0.44
C ARG A 564 28.86 -13.69 -1.28
N PHE A 565 28.31 -14.74 -0.69
CA PHE A 565 27.96 -15.95 -1.41
C PHE A 565 26.97 -15.69 -2.54
N LEU A 566 25.90 -14.92 -2.28
CA LEU A 566 24.92 -14.52 -3.30
C LEU A 566 25.57 -13.70 -4.41
N LEU A 567 26.41 -12.72 -4.08
CA LEU A 567 27.14 -11.90 -5.06
C LEU A 567 28.11 -12.74 -5.90
N ALA A 568 28.82 -13.68 -5.28
CA ALA A 568 29.74 -14.58 -5.96
C ALA A 568 29.03 -15.57 -6.89
N MET A 569 27.85 -16.08 -6.49
CA MET A 569 27.00 -16.88 -7.36
C MET A 569 26.52 -16.06 -8.54
N LYS A 570 25.94 -14.87 -8.30
CA LYS A 570 25.41 -14.00 -9.36
C LYS A 570 26.49 -13.54 -10.33
N LYS A 571 27.73 -13.33 -9.87
CA LYS A 571 28.86 -12.99 -10.75
C LYS A 571 29.12 -14.05 -11.83
N ARG A 572 28.73 -15.31 -11.63
CA ARG A 572 28.85 -16.37 -12.64
C ARG A 572 27.76 -16.28 -13.70
N ASP A 573 26.58 -15.81 -13.32
CA ASP A 573 25.37 -15.84 -14.17
C ASP A 573 25.09 -14.48 -14.84
N SER A 574 25.51 -13.38 -14.21
CA SER A 574 25.22 -12.01 -14.64
C SER A 574 26.38 -11.05 -14.37
N SER A 575 26.43 -9.97 -15.15
CA SER A 575 27.40 -8.88 -14.96
C SER A 575 26.98 -7.89 -13.87
N SER A 576 25.76 -7.99 -13.36
CA SER A 576 25.18 -7.07 -12.38
C SER A 576 24.11 -7.76 -11.54
N VAL A 577 23.89 -7.25 -10.33
CA VAL A 577 22.84 -7.68 -9.40
C VAL A 577 21.97 -6.48 -9.03
N ASP A 578 20.67 -6.68 -8.85
CA ASP A 578 19.78 -5.63 -8.38
C ASP A 578 19.69 -5.66 -6.85
N ILE A 579 20.03 -4.56 -6.19
CA ILE A 579 19.99 -4.46 -4.72
C ILE A 579 19.06 -3.32 -4.33
N VAL A 580 18.15 -3.60 -3.40
CA VAL A 580 17.36 -2.55 -2.74
C VAL A 580 17.95 -2.24 -1.39
N LEU A 581 18.18 -0.96 -1.17
CA LEU A 581 18.74 -0.41 0.04
C LEU A 581 17.67 0.33 0.85
N ASN A 582 17.78 0.27 2.16
CA ASN A 582 16.98 1.04 3.13
C ASN A 582 15.46 0.82 3.04
N ALA A 583 14.99 -0.31 2.52
CA ALA A 583 13.59 -0.72 2.57
C ALA A 583 13.31 -1.56 3.84
N ASP A 584 13.80 -1.11 5.01
CA ASP A 584 13.68 -1.86 6.27
C ASP A 584 12.36 -1.52 7.02
N PRO A 585 11.93 -2.36 7.99
CA PRO A 585 10.68 -2.15 8.69
C PRO A 585 10.60 -0.82 9.46
N GLY A 586 11.72 -0.28 9.94
CA GLY A 586 11.75 1.02 10.62
C GLY A 586 11.45 2.17 9.66
N VAL A 587 12.03 2.13 8.46
CA VAL A 587 11.77 3.11 7.39
C VAL A 587 10.32 3.01 6.90
N ALA A 588 9.81 1.80 6.71
CA ALA A 588 8.42 1.56 6.30
C ALA A 588 7.43 2.20 7.27
N GLU A 589 7.64 1.98 8.56
CA GLU A 589 6.79 2.54 9.60
C GLU A 589 6.93 4.04 9.75
N ALA A 590 8.16 4.57 9.66
CA ALA A 590 8.39 6.01 9.67
C ALA A 590 7.62 6.72 8.54
N LEU A 591 7.63 6.16 7.33
CA LEU A 591 6.89 6.71 6.19
C LEU A 591 5.37 6.58 6.34
N ARG A 592 4.89 5.46 6.88
CA ARG A 592 3.47 5.24 7.20
C ARG A 592 2.97 6.24 8.24
N LEU A 593 3.67 6.36 9.37
CA LEU A 593 3.34 7.31 10.44
C LEU A 593 3.38 8.75 9.93
N ARG A 594 4.38 9.08 9.12
CA ARG A 594 4.47 10.39 8.49
C ARG A 594 3.26 10.69 7.61
N SER A 595 2.86 9.74 6.75
CA SER A 595 1.65 9.91 5.93
C SER A 595 0.39 10.05 6.78
N PHE A 596 0.29 9.34 7.89
CA PHE A 596 -0.83 9.46 8.82
C PHE A 596 -0.88 10.87 9.41
N MET A 597 0.23 11.36 9.95
CA MET A 597 0.30 12.69 10.56
C MET A 597 -0.03 13.81 9.57
N ILE A 598 0.39 13.66 8.31
CA ILE A 598 0.05 14.61 7.24
C ILE A 598 -1.46 14.67 7.03
N ARG A 599 -2.13 13.52 6.92
CA ARG A 599 -3.59 13.47 6.72
C ARG A 599 -4.34 14.02 7.94
N SER A 600 -3.87 13.73 9.15
CA SER A 600 -4.52 14.18 10.39
C SER A 600 -4.48 15.70 10.57
N GLN A 601 -3.45 16.39 10.05
CA GLN A 601 -3.38 17.85 10.12
C GLN A 601 -4.32 18.56 9.15
N GLU A 602 -4.77 17.93 8.07
CA GLU A 602 -5.75 18.55 7.16
C GLU A 602 -7.15 18.63 7.79
N PHE A 603 -7.40 17.84 8.83
CA PHE A 603 -8.66 17.86 9.58
C PHE A 603 -8.68 18.90 10.71
N LEU A 604 -7.51 19.47 11.06
CA LEU A 604 -7.36 20.52 12.08
C LEU A 604 -7.28 21.89 11.42
#